data_AF-A0A0D2EAZ2-F1
#
_entry.id   AF-A0A0D2EAZ2-F1
#
_cell.length_a   1.000
_cell.length_b   1.000
_cell.length_c   1.000
_cell.angle_alpha   90.00
_cell.angle_beta   90.00
_cell.angle_gamma   90.00
#
_symmetry.space_group_name_H-M   'P 1'
#
loop_
_entity.id
_entity.type
_entity.pdbx_description
1 polymer ?
#
loop_
_entity_poly.entity_id
_entity_poly.type
_entity_poly.pdbx_seq_one_letter_code
_entity_poly.pdbx_strand_id
1 'polypeptide(L)' 'MTATIFSPGLIPQAPDDPHYGLRAAHRSDTFDRKVDFIIGLYRDNEGHPWILPVVKKVRSPSQTPFGIMAI' A
#
# COMPACT_ATOMS: atom_id res chain seq x y z
N MET A 1 -29.21 -21.72 13.18
CA MET A 1 -28.05 -20.82 12.99
C MET A 1 -26.95 -21.64 12.34
N THR A 2 -26.84 -21.57 11.02
CA THR A 2 -25.82 -22.28 10.25
C THR A 2 -24.45 -21.68 10.55
N ALA A 3 -23.54 -22.49 11.08
CA ALA A 3 -22.17 -22.05 11.37
C ALA A 3 -21.44 -21.75 10.05
N THR A 4 -20.97 -20.51 9.91
CA THR A 4 -20.14 -20.10 8.77
C THR A 4 -18.77 -20.75 8.88
N ILE A 5 -18.28 -21.31 7.77
CA ILE A 5 -16.95 -21.95 7.67
C ILE A 5 -15.79 -20.99 8.00
N PHE A 6 -16.01 -19.68 7.89
CA PHE A 6 -15.06 -18.62 8.28
C PHE A 6 -15.12 -18.20 9.75
N SER A 7 -15.35 -19.15 10.66
CA SER A 7 -15.35 -18.85 12.10
C SER A 7 -13.91 -18.58 12.59
N PRO A 8 -13.64 -17.51 13.35
CA PRO A 8 -12.27 -17.11 13.74
C PRO A 8 -11.47 -18.17 14.50
N GLY A 9 -12.13 -19.09 15.20
CA GLY A 9 -11.48 -20.21 15.89
C GLY A 9 -11.22 -21.44 15.00
N LEU A 10 -11.77 -21.48 13.78
CA LEU A 10 -11.61 -22.59 12.84
C LEU A 10 -10.47 -22.36 11.83
N ILE A 11 -10.16 -21.10 11.52
CA ILE A 11 -9.16 -20.74 10.51
C ILE A 11 -7.90 -20.24 11.21
N PRO A 12 -6.78 -20.95 11.09
CA PRO A 12 -5.52 -20.46 11.65
C PRO A 12 -5.11 -19.17 10.95
N GLN A 13 -4.66 -18.19 11.73
CA GLN A 13 -4.11 -16.95 11.18
C GLN A 13 -2.85 -17.27 10.36
N ALA A 14 -2.73 -16.68 9.19
CA ALA A 14 -1.49 -16.74 8.43
C ALA A 14 -0.34 -16.06 9.20
N PRO A 15 0.92 -16.50 9.01
CA PRO A 15 2.08 -15.81 9.54
C PRO A 15 2.15 -14.36 9.06
N ASP A 16 2.74 -13.50 9.87
CA ASP A 16 2.98 -12.10 9.49
C ASP A 16 3.94 -12.01 8.30
N ASP A 17 3.67 -11.07 7.40
CA ASP A 17 4.51 -10.85 6.24
C ASP A 17 5.85 -10.18 6.67
N PRO A 18 7.00 -10.74 6.25
CA PRO A 18 8.32 -10.21 6.62
C PRO A 18 8.54 -8.74 6.25
N HIS A 19 7.98 -8.26 5.14
CA HIS A 19 8.11 -6.86 4.72
C HIS A 19 7.34 -5.92 5.65
N TYR A 20 6.16 -6.34 6.11
CA TYR A 20 5.38 -5.55 7.08
C TYR A 20 6.07 -5.47 8.44
N GLY A 21 6.72 -6.55 8.89
CA GLY A 21 7.50 -6.55 10.14
C GLY A 21 8.66 -5.56 10.10
N LEU A 22 9.45 -5.58 9.02
CA LEU A 22 10.55 -4.62 8.82
C LEU A 22 10.06 -3.17 8.77
N ARG A 23 8.94 -2.92 8.06
CA ARG A 23 8.33 -1.59 8.01
C ARG A 23 7.86 -1.11 9.40
N ALA A 24 7.29 -2.01 10.21
CA ALA A 24 6.87 -1.69 11.57
C ALA A 24 8.07 -1.32 12.45
N ALA A 25 9.15 -2.09 12.38
CA ALA A 25 10.40 -1.80 13.09
C ALA A 25 11.02 -0.46 12.66
N HIS A 26 11.07 -0.19 11.34
CA HIS A 26 11.53 1.11 10.83
C HIS A 26 10.63 2.27 11.33
N ARG A 27 9.31 2.06 11.44
CA ARG A 27 8.40 3.09 11.96
C ARG A 27 8.60 3.34 13.46
N SER A 28 8.89 2.31 14.25
CA SER A 28 9.12 2.44 15.69
C SER A 28 10.50 2.99 16.06
N ASP A 29 11.48 2.93 15.16
CA ASP A 29 12.80 3.50 15.37
C ASP A 29 12.72 5.03 15.56
N THR A 30 13.42 5.56 16.56
CA THR A 30 13.43 6.99 16.90
C THR A 30 14.65 7.73 16.35
N PHE A 31 15.56 7.03 15.67
CA PHE A 31 16.74 7.63 15.08
C PHE A 31 16.40 8.58 13.92
N ASP A 32 16.82 9.84 14.02
CA ASP A 32 16.47 10.91 13.08
C ASP A 32 17.00 10.71 11.64
N ARG A 33 18.01 9.85 11.46
CA ARG A 33 18.64 9.58 10.15
C ARG A 33 18.42 8.16 9.64
N LYS A 34 17.35 7.49 10.10
CA LYS A 34 16.96 6.18 9.57
C LYS A 34 16.58 6.27 8.10
N VAL A 35 16.85 5.20 7.34
CA VAL A 35 16.59 5.12 5.90
C VAL A 35 15.74 3.89 5.61
N ASP A 36 14.67 4.07 4.82
CA ASP A 36 13.76 2.99 4.40
C ASP A 36 14.21 2.39 3.06
N PHE A 37 14.80 1.20 3.10
CA PHE A 37 15.09 0.36 1.92
C PHE A 37 14.19 -0.88 1.84
N ILE A 38 13.13 -0.93 2.63
CA ILE A 38 12.31 -2.14 2.82
C ILE A 38 11.26 -2.24 1.70
N ILE A 39 10.72 -1.09 1.29
CA ILE A 39 9.57 -1.03 0.37
C ILE A 39 10.02 -0.55 -1.00
N GLY A 40 9.86 -1.39 -2.03
CA GLY A 40 10.13 -1.07 -3.43
C GLY A 40 9.14 -0.10 -4.09
N LEU A 41 8.65 0.90 -3.36
CA LEU A 41 7.78 1.96 -3.90
C LEU A 41 8.62 3.15 -4.33
N TYR A 42 8.30 3.72 -5.49
CA TYR A 42 8.95 4.91 -6.00
C TYR A 42 8.82 6.09 -5.04
N ARG A 43 9.96 6.75 -4.79
CA ARG A 43 10.08 7.95 -3.98
C ARG A 43 10.59 9.11 -4.83
N ASP A 44 10.24 10.32 -4.42
CA ASP A 44 10.91 11.53 -4.93
C ASP A 44 12.29 11.71 -4.26
N ASN A 45 12.98 12.80 -4.59
CA ASN A 45 14.31 13.09 -4.06
C ASN A 45 14.31 13.36 -2.55
N GLU A 46 13.15 13.66 -1.98
CA GLU A 46 12.93 13.95 -0.57
C GLU A 46 12.41 12.73 0.21
N GLY A 47 12.18 11.59 -0.45
CA GLY A 47 11.73 10.34 0.17
C GLY A 47 10.21 10.18 0.30
N HIS A 48 9.40 11.08 -0.27
CA HIS A 48 7.94 10.98 -0.24
C HIS A 48 7.41 10.06 -1.35
N PRO A 49 6.20 9.49 -1.19
CA PRO A 49 5.56 8.72 -2.25
C PRO A 49 5.39 9.53 -3.54
N TRP A 50 5.96 9.04 -4.64
CA TRP A 50 5.85 9.73 -5.93
C TRP A 50 4.65 9.24 -6.75
N ILE A 51 3.67 10.12 -6.95
CA ILE A 51 2.56 9.87 -7.88
C ILE A 51 2.89 10.51 -9.21
N LEU A 52 2.96 9.68 -10.25
CA LEU A 52 3.21 10.09 -11.64
C LEU A 52 2.24 11.21 -12.08
N PRO A 53 2.74 12.32 -12.67
CA PRO A 53 1.88 13.43 -13.13
C PRO A 53 0.78 13.01 -14.11
N VAL A 54 1.07 12.05 -15.00
CA VAL A 54 0.09 11.52 -15.96
C VAL A 54 -1.08 10.82 -15.27
N VAL A 55 -0.82 10.07 -14.19
CA VAL A 55 -1.85 9.38 -13.41
C VAL A 55 -2.76 10.40 -12.70
N LYS A 56 -2.20 11.50 -12.18
CA LYS A 56 -2.99 12.59 -11.59
C LYS A 56 -3.93 13.24 -12.60
N LYS A 57 -3.46 13.43 -13.83
CA LYS A 57 -4.24 14.04 -14.92
C LYS A 57 -5.43 13.17 -15.31
N VAL A 58 -5.23 11.87 -15.53
CA VAL A 58 -6.29 10.93 -15.95
C VAL A 58 -7.29 10.66 -14.84
N ARG A 59 -6.87 10.67 -13.57
CA ARG A 59 -7.77 10.49 -12.42
C ARG A 59 -8.67 11.70 -12.17
N SER A 60 -8.28 12.89 -12.63
CA SER A 60 -9.09 14.09 -12.45
C SER A 60 -10.32 14.00 -13.37
N PRO A 61 -11.55 13.92 -12.83
CA PRO A 61 -12.77 13.64 -13.62
C PRO A 61 -13.13 14.73 -14.64
N SER A 62 -12.38 15.83 -14.70
CA SER A 62 -12.62 16.97 -15.59
C SER A 62 -11.82 16.92 -16.92
N GLN A 63 -10.95 15.93 -17.13
CA GLN A 63 -10.14 15.81 -18.36
C GLN A 63 -10.15 14.38 -18.95
N THR A 64 -11.31 13.89 -19.36
CA THR A 64 -11.42 12.70 -20.20
C THR A 64 -12.06 13.06 -21.55
N PRO A 65 -11.29 13.19 -22.64
CA PRO A 65 -11.83 13.20 -24.00
C PRO A 65 -11.96 11.79 -24.60
N PHE A 66 -11.45 10.74 -23.94
CA PHE A 66 -11.51 9.37 -24.45
C PHE A 66 -12.31 8.48 -23.51
N GLY A 67 -13.53 8.17 -23.96
CA GLY A 67 -14.38 7.15 -23.37
C GLY A 67 -13.73 5.78 -23.45
N ILE A 68 -13.28 5.29 -22.31
CA ILE A 68 -13.25 3.85 -22.05
C ILE A 68 -14.51 3.53 -21.27
N MET A 69 -15.50 2.99 -21.98
CA MET A 69 -16.60 2.22 -21.40
C MET A 69 -15.98 1.10 -20.57
N ALA A 70 -16.16 1.16 -19.25
CA ALA A 70 -16.11 -0.02 -18.41
C ALA A 70 -17.44 -0.75 -18.59
N ILE A 71 -17.37 -1.93 -19.21
CA ILE A 71 -18.34 -3.02 -19.08
C ILE A 71 -18.32 -3.59 -17.67
#